data_AF-A0A2A4J1I5-F1
#
_entry.id   AF-A0A2A4J1I5-F1
#
_cell.length_a   1.000
_cell.length_b   1.000
_cell.length_c   1.000
_cell.angle_alpha   90.00
_cell.angle_beta   90.00
_cell.angle_gamma   90.00
#
_symmetry.space_group_name_H-M   'P 1'
#
loop_
_entity.id
_entity.type
_entity.pdbx_description
1 polymer ?
#
loop_
_entity_poly.entity_id
_entity_poly.type
_entity_poly.pdbx_seq_one_letter_code
_entity_poly.pdbx_strand_id
1 'polypeptide(L)'
;MGQRYLITFCALIFITTGFCQTETEPPTTVTTKAPTTTTAVTSTTAAWEETLNEGQAIQKALQYLLQHRQPDWGWGNDTHHVMLTLQLANNTGKEIEQQGLEMQLSAKQMEIEILLMMSKHHESPPPLGRLAAYTLALGALCKDPRSFHGRDLVAALLHREPPHDLEFAYATLAACSSAAHVRRRHIRRLLDIANAASDHSLDTISMVILALRCVVQDHRHRSLIHFVRRPMAGLARQQHSDGSFGTLTTTALAIQALEDSESGPGAHQHWSFPAARKWLVARQRADGGWGGVADTAAAVAALTPASLAAVRPPHCSDKLLDNRHEPLDSNGGDGTLKLAYQSGSTSNDSEARNVSFTYTLWVGTNVTENYTLHMVAPRNVSFFHVMQIAAEMHPKFKFEASEWPNGHYVHTIAGHKEEPMGYHYWLLYRLPETPDPASPPGNQLVAPVGVDDLLVEDGEHYLFWYKKL
;
A
#
# COMPACT_ATOMS: atom_id res chain seq x y z
N MET A 1 -52.22 -42.13 7.29
CA MET A 1 -53.11 -42.88 6.39
C MET A 1 -52.60 -42.62 4.98
N GLY A 2 -52.07 -43.54 4.17
CA GLY A 2 -51.98 -45.00 4.21
C GLY A 2 -52.29 -45.54 2.81
N GLN A 3 -51.27 -45.79 1.98
CA GLN A 3 -51.21 -46.74 0.84
C GLN A 3 -49.89 -46.47 0.08
N ARG A 4 -48.82 -47.26 0.23
CA ARG A 4 -48.55 -48.63 -0.29
C ARG A 4 -48.80 -48.77 -1.80
N TYR A 5 -47.72 -48.74 -2.58
CA TYR A 5 -47.48 -49.72 -3.63
C TYR A 5 -46.03 -50.18 -3.57
N LEU A 6 -45.89 -51.50 -3.47
CA LEU A 6 -44.68 -52.32 -3.55
C LEU A 6 -44.93 -53.29 -4.71
N ILE A 7 -43.86 -53.72 -5.40
CA ILE A 7 -43.64 -54.97 -6.17
C ILE A 7 -42.75 -54.61 -7.39
N THR A 8 -41.42 -54.81 -7.37
CA THR A 8 -40.62 -56.07 -7.62
C THR A 8 -40.78 -56.60 -9.06
N PHE A 9 -39.80 -57.13 -9.82
CA PHE A 9 -38.46 -57.67 -9.59
C PHE A 9 -37.78 -57.98 -10.97
N CYS A 10 -36.51 -58.44 -10.91
CA CYS A 10 -35.70 -59.18 -11.90
C CYS A 10 -34.94 -58.35 -12.96
N ALA A 11 -33.60 -58.21 -12.98
CA ALA A 11 -32.43 -59.06 -12.68
C ALA A 11 -31.93 -59.96 -13.83
N LEU A 12 -30.59 -60.12 -13.84
CA LEU A 12 -29.68 -60.97 -14.64
C LEU A 12 -28.93 -60.23 -15.75
N ILE A 13 -27.66 -59.85 -15.59
CA ILE A 13 -26.40 -60.59 -15.29
C ILE A 13 -25.88 -61.36 -16.52
N PHE A 14 -24.58 -61.16 -16.78
CA PHE A 14 -23.50 -62.11 -17.17
C PHE A 14 -22.65 -61.52 -18.32
N ILE A 15 -21.31 -61.63 -18.39
CA ILE A 15 -20.18 -61.89 -17.46
C ILE A 15 -18.94 -61.88 -18.38
N THR A 16 -17.82 -61.29 -17.90
CA THR A 16 -16.38 -61.67 -18.05
C THR A 16 -15.79 -61.97 -19.45
N THR A 17 -14.48 -62.03 -19.75
CA THR A 17 -13.14 -62.16 -19.11
C THR A 17 -12.14 -61.77 -20.23
N GLY A 18 -10.86 -61.40 -20.04
CA GLY A 18 -9.86 -61.91 -19.10
C GLY A 18 -8.45 -61.34 -19.37
N PHE A 19 -7.56 -61.78 -18.49
CA PHE A 19 -6.15 -61.45 -18.21
C PHE A 19 -5.12 -61.76 -19.30
N CYS A 20 -3.94 -61.12 -19.25
CA CYS A 20 -2.68 -61.78 -18.84
C CYS A 20 -1.49 -60.80 -18.64
N GLN A 21 -0.66 -61.08 -17.63
CA GLN A 21 0.64 -60.47 -17.31
C GLN A 21 1.79 -61.26 -17.96
N THR A 22 2.98 -60.65 -18.12
CA THR A 22 4.28 -61.25 -17.74
C THR A 22 5.40 -60.19 -17.69
N GLU A 23 6.28 -60.33 -16.69
CA GLU A 23 7.50 -59.56 -16.37
C GLU A 23 8.69 -59.84 -17.31
N THR A 24 9.64 -58.90 -17.44
CA THR A 24 11.11 -59.09 -17.21
C THR A 24 11.93 -57.80 -17.45
N GLU A 25 13.03 -57.66 -16.70
CA GLU A 25 13.94 -56.50 -16.50
C GLU A 25 15.07 -56.34 -17.59
N PRO A 26 15.95 -55.30 -17.53
CA PRO A 26 16.55 -54.57 -18.68
C PRO A 26 17.94 -55.08 -19.14
N PRO A 27 18.61 -54.46 -20.16
CA PRO A 27 19.70 -53.52 -19.83
C PRO A 27 20.11 -52.44 -20.89
N THR A 28 20.89 -51.45 -20.42
CA THR A 28 21.95 -50.63 -21.06
C THR A 28 21.72 -49.64 -22.22
N THR A 29 22.14 -48.41 -21.90
CA THR A 29 22.55 -47.22 -22.66
C THR A 29 23.29 -47.45 -23.99
N VAL A 30 22.90 -46.73 -25.05
CA VAL A 30 23.83 -46.10 -26.02
C VAL A 30 23.27 -44.74 -26.46
N THR A 31 24.13 -43.73 -26.32
CA THR A 31 23.97 -42.32 -26.68
C THR A 31 23.95 -42.08 -28.19
N THR A 32 23.00 -41.30 -28.69
CA THR A 32 23.19 -40.54 -29.94
C THR A 32 22.45 -39.20 -29.89
N LYS A 33 23.24 -38.12 -29.96
CA LYS A 33 22.77 -36.71 -30.00
C LYS A 33 22.19 -36.38 -31.38
N ALA A 34 21.05 -35.68 -31.40
CA ALA A 34 20.66 -34.73 -32.45
C ALA A 34 19.77 -33.62 -31.83
N PRO A 35 19.82 -32.39 -32.36
CA PRO A 35 19.59 -31.17 -31.58
C PRO A 35 18.10 -30.77 -31.53
N THR A 36 17.63 -30.41 -30.35
CA THR A 36 16.33 -29.73 -30.17
C THR A 36 16.60 -28.23 -30.07
N THR A 37 16.10 -27.48 -31.04
CA THR A 37 16.17 -26.03 -31.10
C THR A 37 15.40 -25.43 -29.94
N THR A 38 16.13 -24.78 -29.04
CA THR A 38 15.64 -24.03 -27.89
C THR A 38 14.84 -22.80 -28.35
N THR A 39 13.56 -22.72 -28.00
CA THR A 39 12.79 -21.46 -27.98
C THR A 39 12.67 -21.02 -26.52
N ALA A 40 13.63 -20.21 -26.07
CA ALA A 40 13.61 -19.57 -24.77
C ALA A 40 14.28 -18.19 -24.88
N VAL A 41 13.68 -17.28 -25.66
CA VAL A 41 14.12 -15.87 -25.77
C VAL A 41 12.95 -14.88 -25.75
N THR A 42 11.68 -15.31 -25.77
CA THR A 42 10.54 -14.43 -26.03
C THR A 42 9.91 -13.74 -24.81
N SER A 43 10.25 -14.12 -23.58
CA SER A 43 9.51 -13.64 -22.39
C SER A 43 9.98 -12.28 -21.86
N THR A 44 11.26 -11.96 -21.98
CA THR A 44 11.84 -10.73 -21.44
C THR A 44 11.52 -9.51 -22.31
N THR A 45 11.57 -9.64 -23.63
CA THR A 45 11.23 -8.56 -24.58
C THR A 45 9.76 -8.16 -24.52
N ALA A 46 8.84 -9.12 -24.35
CA ALA A 46 7.41 -8.85 -24.26
C ALA A 46 7.02 -8.01 -23.03
N ALA A 47 7.64 -8.26 -21.87
CA ALA A 47 7.36 -7.50 -20.64
C ALA A 47 7.88 -6.05 -20.71
N TRP A 48 9.03 -5.83 -21.37
CA TRP A 48 9.56 -4.49 -21.60
C TRP A 48 8.74 -3.71 -22.64
N GLU A 49 8.22 -4.38 -23.67
CA GLU A 49 7.33 -3.76 -24.65
C GLU A 49 5.97 -3.38 -24.04
N GLU A 50 5.40 -4.23 -23.16
CA GLU A 50 4.13 -3.92 -22.49
C GLU A 50 4.25 -2.74 -21.51
N THR A 51 5.32 -2.69 -20.71
CA THR A 51 5.57 -1.56 -19.79
C THR A 51 5.88 -0.25 -20.54
N LEU A 52 6.58 -0.32 -21.67
CA LEU A 52 6.83 0.84 -22.53
C LEU A 52 5.53 1.39 -23.15
N ASN A 53 4.64 0.49 -23.60
CA ASN A 53 3.35 0.87 -24.18
C ASN A 53 2.43 1.54 -23.15
N GLU A 54 2.42 1.06 -21.90
CA GLU A 54 1.67 1.68 -20.81
C GLU A 54 2.20 3.09 -20.47
N GLY A 55 3.52 3.27 -20.40
CA GLY A 55 4.12 4.59 -20.17
C GLY A 55 3.77 5.61 -21.27
N GLN A 56 3.79 5.18 -22.53
CA GLN A 56 3.35 6.01 -23.65
C GLN A 56 1.85 6.35 -23.58
N ALA A 57 1.02 5.38 -23.18
CA ALA A 57 -0.41 5.60 -23.01
C ALA A 57 -0.69 6.63 -21.92
N ILE A 58 -0.04 6.52 -20.76
CA ILE A 58 -0.13 7.51 -19.68
C ILE A 58 0.27 8.89 -20.18
N GLN A 59 1.41 9.01 -20.88
CA GLN A 59 1.88 10.32 -21.36
C GLN A 59 0.89 11.00 -22.31
N LYS A 60 0.32 10.25 -23.27
CA LYS A 60 -0.72 10.77 -24.18
C LYS A 60 -1.97 11.20 -23.42
N ALA A 61 -2.36 10.45 -22.39
CA ALA A 61 -3.52 10.74 -21.57
C ALA A 61 -3.32 12.01 -20.72
N LEU A 62 -2.14 12.19 -20.13
CA LEU A 62 -1.78 13.40 -19.41
C LEU A 62 -1.83 14.62 -20.33
N GLN A 63 -1.32 14.48 -21.56
CA GLN A 63 -1.42 15.53 -22.58
C GLN A 63 -2.87 15.84 -22.96
N TYR A 64 -3.70 14.81 -23.15
CA TYR A 64 -5.14 14.96 -23.40
C TYR A 64 -5.81 15.76 -22.27
N LEU A 65 -5.54 15.42 -21.01
CA LEU A 65 -6.10 16.13 -19.85
C LEU A 65 -5.67 17.61 -19.86
N LEU A 66 -4.39 17.91 -20.07
CA LEU A 66 -3.91 19.29 -20.12
C LEU A 66 -4.53 20.10 -21.29
N GLN A 67 -4.76 19.47 -22.45
CA GLN A 67 -5.41 20.12 -23.60
C GLN A 67 -6.90 20.40 -23.39
N HIS A 68 -7.57 19.60 -22.56
CA HIS A 68 -9.00 19.76 -22.24
C HIS A 68 -9.23 20.63 -21.00
N ARG A 69 -8.18 21.28 -20.48
CA ARG A 69 -8.29 22.26 -19.40
C ARG A 69 -9.05 23.49 -19.90
N GLN A 70 -9.97 23.97 -19.08
CA GLN A 70 -10.82 25.12 -19.37
C GLN A 70 -10.09 26.46 -19.11
N PRO A 71 -10.62 27.60 -19.60
CA PRO A 71 -9.99 28.92 -19.42
C PRO A 71 -9.85 29.38 -17.96
N ASP A 72 -10.66 28.82 -17.07
CA ASP A 72 -10.59 29.05 -15.62
C ASP A 72 -9.52 28.18 -14.93
N TRP A 73 -8.70 27.47 -15.71
CA TRP A 73 -7.67 26.52 -15.27
C TRP A 73 -8.22 25.26 -14.59
N GLY A 74 -9.53 25.02 -14.66
CA GLY A 74 -10.18 23.82 -14.16
C GLY A 74 -10.56 22.81 -15.26
N TRP A 75 -11.31 21.78 -14.85
CA TRP A 75 -11.91 20.78 -15.72
C TRP A 75 -13.43 20.66 -15.49
N GLY A 76 -14.06 21.77 -15.12
CA GLY A 76 -15.47 21.80 -14.75
C GLY A 76 -15.74 20.92 -13.52
N ASN A 77 -16.64 19.94 -13.65
CA ASN A 77 -16.99 19.07 -12.52
C ASN A 77 -15.85 18.10 -12.13
N ASP A 78 -14.85 17.91 -12.99
CA ASP A 78 -13.81 16.90 -12.81
C ASP A 78 -12.47 17.49 -12.32
N THR A 79 -12.42 18.79 -11.98
CA THR A 79 -11.19 19.46 -11.53
C THR A 79 -10.48 18.69 -10.42
N HIS A 80 -11.21 18.27 -9.39
CA HIS A 80 -10.67 17.49 -8.28
C HIS A 80 -10.09 16.14 -8.70
N HIS A 81 -10.77 15.45 -9.62
CA HIS A 81 -10.41 14.11 -10.08
C HIS A 81 -9.16 14.17 -10.96
N VAL A 82 -9.09 15.15 -11.86
CA VAL A 82 -7.89 15.40 -12.68
C VAL A 82 -6.71 15.79 -11.81
N MET A 83 -6.89 16.72 -10.87
CA MET A 83 -5.81 17.14 -9.97
C MET A 83 -5.26 15.96 -9.16
N LEU A 84 -6.15 15.13 -8.60
CA LEU A 84 -5.78 13.91 -7.89
C LEU A 84 -4.97 12.96 -8.79
N THR A 85 -5.47 12.66 -9.99
CA THR A 85 -4.80 11.78 -10.96
C THR A 85 -3.44 12.32 -11.40
N LEU A 86 -3.31 13.62 -11.65
CA LEU A 86 -2.04 14.24 -12.04
C LEU A 86 -0.99 14.10 -10.93
N GLN A 87 -1.39 14.23 -9.66
CA GLN A 87 -0.47 14.03 -8.54
C GLN A 87 -0.07 12.56 -8.39
N LEU A 88 -1.01 11.62 -8.52
CA LEU A 88 -0.73 10.18 -8.48
C LEU A 88 0.22 9.76 -9.62
N ALA A 89 0.02 10.30 -10.82
CA ALA A 89 0.85 10.00 -11.99
C ALA A 89 2.26 10.57 -11.89
N ASN A 90 2.40 11.77 -11.35
CA ASN A 90 3.68 12.46 -11.27
C ASN A 90 4.50 12.01 -10.04
N ASN A 91 3.84 11.45 -9.01
CA ASN A 91 4.43 10.96 -7.76
C ASN A 91 5.53 11.89 -7.19
N THR A 92 5.35 13.20 -7.33
CA THR A 92 6.45 14.12 -7.02
C THR A 92 6.60 14.35 -5.53
N GLY A 93 5.54 14.11 -4.74
CA GLY A 93 5.48 14.46 -3.31
C GLY A 93 5.74 15.95 -3.05
N LYS A 94 5.78 16.77 -4.10
CA LYS A 94 6.11 18.19 -4.02
C LYS A 94 4.86 18.97 -3.67
N GLU A 95 5.01 19.88 -2.70
CA GLU A 95 4.00 20.89 -2.41
C GLU A 95 3.60 21.63 -3.69
N ILE A 96 2.33 22.03 -3.79
CA ILE A 96 1.81 22.79 -4.93
C ILE A 96 2.67 24.01 -5.25
N GLU A 97 3.22 24.68 -4.23
CA GLU A 97 4.05 25.88 -4.40
C GLU A 97 5.34 25.61 -5.19
N GLN A 98 5.80 24.36 -5.18
CA GLN A 98 6.98 23.88 -5.90
C GLN A 98 6.64 23.34 -7.30
N GLN A 99 5.37 23.35 -7.68
CA GLN A 99 4.89 22.93 -9.00
C GLN A 99 4.80 24.13 -9.96
N GLY A 100 4.73 23.87 -11.26
CA GLY A 100 4.62 24.94 -12.28
C GLY A 100 3.39 25.82 -12.06
N LEU A 101 3.49 27.11 -12.44
CA LEU A 101 2.43 28.12 -12.26
C LEU A 101 1.06 27.65 -12.73
N GLU A 102 1.01 26.95 -13.86
CA GLU A 102 -0.22 26.39 -14.41
C GLU A 102 -0.93 25.42 -13.46
N MET A 103 -0.16 24.58 -12.76
CA MET A 103 -0.69 23.62 -11.80
C MET A 103 -1.15 24.32 -10.51
N GLN A 104 -0.48 25.41 -10.13
CA GLN A 104 -0.92 26.25 -9.03
C GLN A 104 -2.26 26.92 -9.33
N LEU A 105 -2.47 27.39 -10.56
CA LEU A 105 -3.75 27.96 -11.00
C LEU A 105 -4.86 26.92 -10.96
N SER A 106 -4.62 25.70 -11.44
CA SER A 106 -5.59 24.60 -11.34
C SER A 106 -5.92 24.23 -9.89
N ALA A 107 -4.90 24.19 -9.02
CA ALA A 107 -5.13 23.97 -7.60
C ALA A 107 -5.94 25.10 -6.95
N LYS A 108 -5.68 26.37 -7.32
CA LYS A 108 -6.45 27.52 -6.82
C LYS A 108 -7.88 27.53 -7.32
N GLN A 109 -8.11 27.13 -8.57
CA GLN A 109 -9.47 26.95 -9.09
C GLN A 109 -10.23 25.90 -8.27
N MET A 110 -9.60 24.76 -7.98
CA MET A 110 -10.18 23.74 -7.09
C MET A 110 -10.49 24.29 -5.68
N GLU A 111 -9.59 25.10 -5.09
CA GLU A 111 -9.87 25.75 -3.79
C GLU A 111 -11.09 26.67 -3.85
N ILE A 112 -11.24 27.45 -4.91
CA ILE A 112 -12.40 28.33 -5.13
C ILE A 112 -13.68 27.50 -5.22
N GLU A 113 -13.68 26.40 -5.98
CA GLU A 113 -14.83 25.49 -6.06
C GLU A 113 -15.25 24.94 -4.68
N ILE A 114 -14.28 24.57 -3.84
CA ILE A 114 -14.55 24.12 -2.46
C ILE A 114 -15.17 25.24 -1.62
N LEU A 115 -14.58 26.44 -1.67
CA LEU A 115 -15.10 27.59 -0.92
C LEU A 115 -16.52 27.97 -1.36
N LEU A 116 -16.81 27.91 -2.65
CA LEU A 116 -18.15 28.14 -3.20
C LEU A 116 -19.15 27.06 -2.77
N MET A 117 -18.73 25.80 -2.66
CA MET A 117 -19.58 24.73 -2.13
C MET A 117 -19.88 24.94 -0.64
N MET A 118 -18.85 25.31 0.13
CA MET A 118 -18.96 25.51 1.58
C MET A 118 -19.72 26.77 1.97
N SER A 119 -19.69 27.82 1.14
CA SER A 119 -20.42 29.08 1.39
C SER A 119 -21.93 28.91 1.28
N LYS A 120 -22.39 28.02 0.38
CA LYS A 120 -23.82 27.71 0.17
C LYS A 120 -24.44 26.79 1.22
N HIS A 121 -23.69 26.40 2.26
CA HIS A 121 -24.15 25.44 3.28
C HIS A 121 -25.48 25.84 3.95
N HIS A 122 -25.75 27.14 4.09
CA HIS A 122 -27.01 27.62 4.68
C HIS A 122 -28.23 27.39 3.79
N GLU A 123 -28.06 27.32 2.47
CA GLU A 123 -29.13 27.06 1.50
C GLU A 123 -29.29 25.56 1.25
N SER A 124 -28.17 24.89 0.98
CA SER A 124 -28.12 23.46 0.74
C SER A 124 -26.82 22.88 1.31
N PRO A 125 -26.89 21.77 2.05
CA PRO A 125 -25.69 21.11 2.54
C PRO A 125 -24.81 20.63 1.38
N PRO A 126 -23.47 20.65 1.55
CA PRO A 126 -22.56 20.20 0.52
C PRO A 126 -22.81 18.71 0.16
N PRO A 127 -22.81 18.34 -1.13
CA PRO A 127 -22.87 16.94 -1.53
C PRO A 127 -21.66 16.17 -0.99
N LEU A 128 -21.91 15.13 -0.17
CA LEU A 128 -20.85 14.45 0.58
C LEU A 128 -19.89 13.69 -0.33
N GLY A 129 -20.36 13.05 -1.41
CA GLY A 129 -19.47 12.43 -2.40
C GLY A 129 -18.50 13.42 -3.03
N ARG A 130 -18.95 14.64 -3.35
CA ARG A 130 -18.09 15.68 -3.92
C ARG A 130 -17.14 16.28 -2.87
N LEU A 131 -17.60 16.48 -1.65
CA LEU A 131 -16.75 16.91 -0.54
C LEU A 131 -15.65 15.89 -0.24
N ALA A 132 -15.97 14.59 -0.27
CA ALA A 132 -14.99 13.51 -0.15
C ALA A 132 -13.94 13.58 -1.26
N ALA A 133 -14.38 13.80 -2.49
CA ALA A 133 -13.51 13.91 -3.65
C ALA A 133 -12.51 15.07 -3.54
N TYR A 134 -12.99 16.26 -3.15
CA TYR A 134 -12.12 17.41 -2.88
C TYR A 134 -11.18 17.17 -1.70
N THR A 135 -11.67 16.53 -0.63
CA THR A 135 -10.86 16.19 0.56
C THR A 135 -9.70 15.28 0.19
N LEU A 136 -9.96 14.25 -0.62
CA LEU A 136 -8.93 13.33 -1.09
C LEU A 136 -7.94 14.02 -2.06
N ALA A 137 -8.44 14.86 -2.97
CA ALA A 137 -7.61 15.64 -3.89
C ALA A 137 -6.67 16.62 -3.14
N LEU A 138 -7.16 17.30 -2.10
CA LEU A 138 -6.32 18.14 -1.23
C LEU A 138 -5.20 17.34 -0.57
N GLY A 139 -5.49 16.12 -0.10
CA GLY A 139 -4.49 15.23 0.46
C GLY A 139 -3.40 14.84 -0.53
N ALA A 140 -3.76 14.53 -1.78
CA ALA A 140 -2.81 14.25 -2.85
C ALA A 140 -1.98 15.48 -3.26
N LEU A 141 -2.54 16.67 -3.02
CA LEU A 141 -1.90 17.96 -3.25
C LEU A 141 -1.12 18.48 -2.03
N CYS A 142 -0.90 17.64 -1.02
CA CYS A 142 -0.13 17.98 0.17
C CYS A 142 -0.72 19.13 0.98
N LYS A 143 -2.04 19.28 0.97
CA LYS A 143 -2.78 20.27 1.77
C LYS A 143 -3.60 19.55 2.82
N ASP A 144 -3.51 20.00 4.08
CA ASP A 144 -4.32 19.43 5.16
C ASP A 144 -5.79 19.88 5.02
N PRO A 145 -6.73 18.97 4.69
CA PRO A 145 -8.14 19.32 4.54
C PRO A 145 -8.82 19.62 5.89
N ARG A 146 -8.18 19.30 7.02
CA ARG A 146 -8.69 19.62 8.38
C ARG A 146 -8.49 21.09 8.76
N SER A 147 -7.57 21.78 8.09
CA SER A 147 -7.27 23.20 8.32
C SER A 147 -7.45 24.04 7.06
N PHE A 148 -8.33 23.63 6.16
CA PHE A 148 -8.56 24.28 4.88
C PHE A 148 -9.20 25.67 5.08
N HIS A 149 -8.43 26.74 4.93
CA HIS A 149 -8.89 28.13 5.09
C HIS A 149 -9.70 28.36 6.38
N GLY A 150 -9.24 27.76 7.49
CA GLY A 150 -9.91 27.84 8.79
C GLY A 150 -11.18 26.97 8.92
N ARG A 151 -11.42 26.06 7.98
CA ARG A 151 -12.53 25.09 8.00
C ARG A 151 -12.00 23.67 8.01
N ASP A 152 -12.62 22.82 8.82
CA ASP A 152 -12.34 21.39 8.84
C ASP A 152 -13.30 20.66 7.89
N LEU A 153 -12.83 20.36 6.68
CA LEU A 153 -13.61 19.66 5.67
C LEU A 153 -13.89 18.21 6.08
N VAL A 154 -12.98 17.60 6.84
CA VAL A 154 -13.12 16.22 7.30
C VAL A 154 -14.19 16.13 8.40
N ALA A 155 -14.23 17.09 9.31
CA ALA A 155 -15.31 17.20 10.28
C ALA A 155 -16.66 17.43 9.59
N ALA A 156 -16.72 18.30 8.58
CA ALA A 156 -17.93 18.52 7.79
C ALA A 156 -18.39 17.23 7.08
N LEU A 157 -17.44 16.47 6.51
CA LEU A 157 -17.69 15.21 5.85
C LEU A 157 -18.22 14.13 6.81
N LEU A 158 -17.66 14.04 8.02
CA LEU A 158 -18.04 13.04 9.02
C LEU A 158 -19.27 13.43 9.86
N HIS A 159 -19.72 14.68 9.78
CA HIS A 159 -20.90 15.17 10.50
C HIS A 159 -22.19 14.53 9.98
N ARG A 160 -22.25 14.20 8.68
CA ARG A 160 -23.40 13.59 8.02
C ARG A 160 -22.97 12.30 7.35
N GLU A 161 -23.81 11.28 7.46
CA GLU A 161 -23.54 9.99 6.82
C GLU A 161 -24.18 9.96 5.42
N PRO A 162 -23.43 9.59 4.36
CA PRO A 162 -24.01 9.44 3.04
C PRO A 162 -25.06 8.31 2.99
N PRO A 163 -26.16 8.49 2.24
CA PRO A 163 -27.19 7.47 2.11
C PRO A 163 -26.72 6.30 1.25
N HIS A 164 -25.96 6.56 0.18
CA HIS A 164 -25.44 5.53 -0.72
C HIS A 164 -24.12 4.95 -0.21
N ASP A 165 -23.98 3.63 -0.30
CA ASP A 165 -22.82 2.90 0.21
C ASP A 165 -21.50 3.27 -0.50
N LEU A 166 -21.55 3.54 -1.81
CA LEU A 166 -20.39 4.03 -2.57
C LEU A 166 -19.88 5.37 -2.03
N GLU A 167 -20.78 6.33 -1.82
CA GLU A 167 -20.43 7.65 -1.26
C GLU A 167 -19.97 7.54 0.19
N PHE A 168 -20.56 6.64 0.98
CA PHE A 168 -20.14 6.35 2.34
C PHE A 168 -18.72 5.78 2.39
N ALA A 169 -18.41 4.81 1.52
CA ALA A 169 -17.08 4.24 1.41
C ALA A 169 -16.06 5.30 0.97
N TYR A 170 -16.42 6.13 -0.02
CA TYR A 170 -15.54 7.18 -0.50
C TYR A 170 -15.29 8.28 0.54
N ALA A 171 -16.31 8.68 1.29
CA ALA A 171 -16.18 9.61 2.41
C ALA A 171 -15.29 9.04 3.52
N THR A 172 -15.41 7.75 3.82
CA THR A 172 -14.59 7.09 4.82
C THR A 172 -13.14 6.96 4.37
N LEU A 173 -12.89 6.68 3.09
CA LEU A 173 -11.56 6.71 2.48
C LEU A 173 -10.95 8.11 2.62
N ALA A 174 -11.64 9.16 2.19
CA ALA A 174 -11.14 10.54 2.26
C ALA A 174 -10.80 10.98 3.69
N ALA A 175 -11.65 10.63 4.67
CA ALA A 175 -11.38 10.90 6.08
C ALA A 175 -10.14 10.14 6.59
N CYS A 176 -10.03 8.85 6.25
CA CYS A 176 -8.88 8.02 6.63
C CYS A 176 -7.57 8.55 6.00
N SER A 177 -7.59 8.86 4.71
CA SER A 177 -6.47 9.45 3.97
C SER A 177 -6.01 10.76 4.59
N SER A 178 -6.92 11.53 5.19
CA SER A 178 -6.61 12.78 5.90
C SER A 178 -6.07 12.57 7.32
N ALA A 179 -5.65 11.34 7.67
CA ALA A 179 -5.22 10.94 9.01
C ALA A 179 -6.25 11.24 10.11
N ALA A 180 -7.54 11.32 9.76
CA ALA A 180 -8.60 11.50 10.74
C ALA A 180 -9.03 10.16 11.36
N HIS A 181 -9.47 10.20 12.62
CA HIS A 181 -9.95 9.01 13.30
C HIS A 181 -11.27 8.51 12.69
N VAL A 182 -11.23 7.34 12.05
CA VAL A 182 -12.44 6.66 11.59
C VAL A 182 -13.15 5.98 12.76
N ARG A 183 -14.38 6.41 13.04
CA ARG A 183 -15.18 5.89 14.15
C ARG A 183 -15.50 4.39 13.96
N ARG A 184 -15.52 3.65 15.07
CA ARG A 184 -15.89 2.21 15.11
C ARG A 184 -17.19 1.86 14.38
N ARG A 185 -18.20 2.74 14.44
CA ARG A 185 -19.48 2.55 13.73
C ARG A 185 -19.31 2.53 12.19
N HIS A 186 -18.45 3.40 11.65
CA HIS A 186 -18.21 3.47 10.20
C HIS A 186 -17.39 2.25 9.75
N ILE A 187 -16.41 1.83 10.57
CA ILE A 187 -15.65 0.59 10.31
C ILE A 187 -16.59 -0.62 10.26
N ARG A 188 -17.52 -0.77 11.22
CA ARG A 188 -18.50 -1.86 11.20
C ARG A 188 -19.37 -1.82 9.94
N ARG A 189 -19.90 -0.65 9.56
CA ARG A 189 -20.68 -0.52 8.32
C ARG A 189 -19.88 -0.91 7.07
N LEU A 190 -18.60 -0.53 6.97
CA LEU A 190 -17.73 -0.99 5.87
C LEU A 190 -17.59 -2.51 5.85
N LEU A 191 -17.44 -3.13 7.02
CA LEU A 191 -17.36 -4.59 7.14
C LEU A 191 -18.69 -5.28 6.80
N ASP A 192 -19.82 -4.68 7.16
CA ASP A 192 -21.16 -5.20 6.82
C ASP A 192 -21.37 -5.19 5.30
N ILE A 193 -21.04 -4.08 4.63
CA ILE A 193 -21.08 -3.97 3.16
C ILE A 193 -20.12 -4.98 2.51
N ALA A 194 -18.90 -5.12 3.04
CA ALA A 194 -17.92 -6.07 2.54
C ALA A 194 -18.36 -7.54 2.71
N ASN A 195 -19.11 -7.86 3.77
CA ASN A 195 -19.65 -9.19 4.01
C ASN A 195 -20.85 -9.50 3.11
N ALA A 196 -21.64 -8.49 2.75
CA ALA A 196 -22.77 -8.57 1.82
C ALA A 196 -22.37 -8.25 0.36
N ALA A 197 -21.13 -8.55 -0.03
CA ALA A 197 -20.57 -8.07 -1.30
C ALA A 197 -21.34 -8.47 -2.57
N SER A 198 -22.14 -9.56 -2.51
CA SER A 198 -23.02 -9.98 -3.61
C SER A 198 -24.14 -9.00 -3.93
N ASP A 199 -24.52 -8.16 -2.96
CA ASP A 199 -25.71 -7.33 -3.02
C ASP A 199 -25.39 -5.90 -3.51
N HIS A 200 -24.11 -5.64 -3.80
CA HIS A 200 -23.59 -4.33 -4.15
C HIS A 200 -22.88 -4.32 -5.50
N SER A 201 -22.77 -3.14 -6.11
CA SER A 201 -22.02 -2.96 -7.36
C SER A 201 -20.51 -3.17 -7.15
N LEU A 202 -19.81 -3.58 -8.22
CA LEU A 202 -18.35 -3.72 -8.18
C LEU A 202 -17.66 -2.41 -7.81
N ASP A 203 -18.20 -1.26 -8.20
CA ASP A 203 -17.70 0.05 -7.80
C ASP A 203 -17.76 0.25 -6.29
N THR A 204 -18.89 -0.11 -5.68
CA THR A 204 -19.09 -0.01 -4.23
C THR A 204 -18.09 -0.90 -3.50
N ILE A 205 -17.92 -2.15 -3.93
CA ILE A 205 -16.99 -3.09 -3.31
C ILE A 205 -15.54 -2.65 -3.49
N SER A 206 -15.17 -2.14 -4.67
CA SER A 206 -13.84 -1.60 -4.93
C SER A 206 -13.53 -0.41 -4.02
N MET A 207 -14.48 0.51 -3.84
CA MET A 207 -14.32 1.66 -2.94
C MET A 207 -14.27 1.24 -1.47
N VAL A 208 -15.06 0.24 -1.05
CA VAL A 208 -15.00 -0.33 0.31
C VAL A 208 -13.65 -0.98 0.57
N ILE A 209 -13.09 -1.72 -0.40
CA ILE A 209 -11.75 -2.30 -0.30
C ILE A 209 -10.71 -1.19 -0.13
N LEU A 210 -10.76 -0.13 -0.94
CA LEU A 210 -9.85 1.02 -0.82
C LEU A 210 -9.95 1.68 0.57
N ALA A 211 -11.18 1.93 1.05
CA ALA A 211 -11.42 2.53 2.37
C ALA A 211 -10.90 1.64 3.50
N LEU A 212 -11.20 0.33 3.47
CA LEU A 212 -10.71 -0.63 4.46
C LEU A 212 -9.19 -0.76 4.41
N ARG A 213 -8.58 -0.74 3.22
CA ARG A 213 -7.12 -0.73 3.04
C ARG A 213 -6.47 0.49 3.70
N CYS A 214 -7.05 1.67 3.54
CA CYS A 214 -6.58 2.85 4.28
C CYS A 214 -6.72 2.65 5.80
N VAL A 215 -7.86 2.11 6.26
CA VAL A 215 -8.12 1.91 7.70
C VAL A 215 -7.13 0.92 8.33
N VAL A 216 -6.80 -0.19 7.67
CA VAL A 216 -5.87 -1.21 8.20
C VAL A 216 -4.42 -0.76 8.23
N GLN A 217 -4.05 0.25 7.45
CA GLN A 217 -2.73 0.87 7.53
C GLN A 217 -2.57 1.68 8.84
N ASP A 218 -3.65 2.01 9.55
CA ASP A 218 -3.56 2.49 10.93
C ASP A 218 -3.29 1.30 11.87
N HIS A 219 -2.20 1.37 12.65
CA HIS A 219 -1.78 0.32 13.57
C HIS A 219 -2.91 -0.18 14.49
N ARG A 220 -3.84 0.70 14.88
CA ARG A 220 -5.01 0.38 15.73
C ARG A 220 -5.97 -0.61 15.10
N HIS A 221 -5.94 -0.74 13.77
CA HIS A 221 -6.88 -1.53 12.98
C HIS A 221 -6.19 -2.57 12.08
N ARG A 222 -4.88 -2.80 12.25
CA ARG A 222 -4.12 -3.79 11.45
C ARG A 222 -4.72 -5.21 11.51
N SER A 223 -5.37 -5.57 12.62
CA SER A 223 -6.10 -6.84 12.78
C SER A 223 -7.26 -7.01 11.81
N LEU A 224 -7.77 -5.91 11.20
CA LEU A 224 -8.86 -5.98 10.24
C LEU A 224 -8.41 -6.46 8.85
N ILE A 225 -7.11 -6.66 8.61
CA ILE A 225 -6.56 -7.07 7.30
C ILE A 225 -7.22 -8.34 6.75
N HIS A 226 -7.56 -9.30 7.62
CA HIS A 226 -8.21 -10.54 7.22
C HIS A 226 -9.61 -10.31 6.63
N PHE A 227 -10.31 -9.26 7.06
CA PHE A 227 -11.63 -8.91 6.53
C PHE A 227 -11.56 -8.23 5.17
N VAL A 228 -10.40 -7.74 4.74
CA VAL A 228 -10.20 -7.16 3.41
C VAL A 228 -9.94 -8.26 2.37
N ARG A 229 -9.32 -9.37 2.76
CA ARG A 229 -8.94 -10.46 1.84
C ARG A 229 -10.13 -11.11 1.13
N ARG A 230 -11.23 -11.37 1.86
CA ARG A 230 -12.43 -12.00 1.30
C ARG A 230 -13.13 -11.15 0.22
N PRO A 231 -13.47 -9.86 0.45
CA PRO A 231 -14.05 -9.02 -0.58
C PRO A 231 -13.08 -8.80 -1.76
N MET A 232 -11.77 -8.69 -1.52
CA MET A 232 -10.77 -8.64 -2.60
C MET A 232 -10.79 -9.89 -3.48
N ALA A 233 -10.79 -11.09 -2.89
CA ALA A 233 -10.89 -12.34 -3.65
C ALA A 233 -12.24 -12.47 -4.38
N GLY A 234 -13.32 -11.95 -3.77
CA GLY A 234 -14.64 -11.85 -4.39
C GLY A 234 -14.64 -10.97 -5.62
N LEU A 235 -14.05 -9.77 -5.52
CA LEU A 235 -13.89 -8.82 -6.61
C LEU A 235 -13.00 -9.39 -7.73
N ALA A 236 -11.84 -9.97 -7.38
CA ALA A 236 -10.92 -10.57 -8.34
C ALA A 236 -11.61 -11.58 -9.27
N ARG A 237 -12.46 -12.46 -8.72
CA ARG A 237 -13.23 -13.46 -9.48
C ARG A 237 -14.26 -12.87 -10.46
N GLN A 238 -14.55 -11.58 -10.38
CA GLN A 238 -15.47 -10.89 -11.30
C GLN A 238 -14.76 -10.41 -12.57
N GLN A 239 -13.45 -10.65 -12.71
CA GLN A 239 -12.75 -10.33 -13.95
C GLN A 239 -13.28 -11.19 -15.10
N HIS A 240 -13.67 -10.53 -16.18
CA HIS A 240 -14.08 -11.16 -17.42
C HIS A 240 -12.87 -11.76 -18.17
N SER A 241 -13.15 -12.66 -19.12
CA SER A 241 -12.11 -13.30 -19.94
C SER A 241 -11.32 -12.31 -20.83
N ASP A 242 -11.87 -11.14 -21.11
CA ASP A 242 -11.18 -10.07 -21.84
C ASP A 242 -10.25 -9.23 -20.96
N GLY A 243 -10.24 -9.47 -19.64
CA GLY A 243 -9.47 -8.73 -18.64
C GLY A 243 -10.24 -7.61 -17.93
N SER A 244 -11.46 -7.29 -18.36
CA SER A 244 -12.27 -6.20 -17.77
C SER A 244 -13.03 -6.61 -16.53
N PHE A 245 -13.57 -5.61 -15.83
CA PHE A 245 -14.60 -5.78 -14.80
C PHE A 245 -15.93 -5.15 -15.25
N GLY A 246 -16.22 -5.16 -16.55
CA GLY A 246 -17.41 -4.52 -17.14
C GLY A 246 -17.10 -3.19 -17.82
N THR A 247 -17.37 -2.07 -17.14
CA THR A 247 -17.13 -0.73 -17.72
C THR A 247 -15.69 -0.28 -17.53
N LEU A 248 -15.29 0.78 -18.24
CA LEU A 248 -13.97 1.40 -18.08
C LEU A 248 -13.74 1.88 -16.66
N THR A 249 -14.70 2.62 -16.10
CA THR A 249 -14.62 3.17 -14.74
C THR A 249 -14.56 2.07 -13.68
N THR A 250 -15.39 1.02 -13.84
CA THR A 250 -15.38 -0.15 -12.95
C THR A 250 -14.05 -0.88 -13.02
N THR A 251 -13.52 -1.09 -14.23
CA THR A 251 -12.23 -1.75 -14.45
C THR A 251 -11.10 -0.93 -13.83
N ALA A 252 -11.07 0.38 -14.04
CA ALA A 252 -10.08 1.28 -13.46
C ALA A 252 -10.11 1.25 -11.93
N LEU A 253 -11.30 1.32 -11.32
CA LEU A 253 -11.46 1.30 -9.87
C LEU A 253 -11.12 -0.07 -9.27
N ALA A 254 -11.46 -1.17 -9.95
CA ALA A 254 -11.12 -2.52 -9.53
C ALA A 254 -9.61 -2.76 -9.54
N ILE A 255 -8.90 -2.25 -10.56
CA ILE A 255 -7.42 -2.28 -10.61
C ILE A 255 -6.85 -1.57 -9.38
N GLN A 256 -7.30 -0.35 -9.09
CA GLN A 256 -6.85 0.42 -7.92
C GLN A 256 -7.11 -0.30 -6.59
N ALA A 257 -8.25 -0.99 -6.47
CA ALA A 257 -8.61 -1.75 -5.27
C ALA A 257 -7.76 -3.01 -5.08
N LEU A 258 -7.36 -3.67 -6.18
CA LEU A 258 -6.66 -4.95 -6.19
C LEU A 258 -5.13 -4.87 -6.33
N GLU A 259 -4.56 -3.70 -6.63
CA GLU A 259 -3.13 -3.51 -6.96
C GLU A 259 -2.14 -4.14 -5.95
N ASP A 260 -2.36 -4.03 -4.63
CA ASP A 260 -1.47 -4.63 -3.62
C ASP A 260 -1.80 -6.11 -3.31
N SER A 261 -2.74 -6.73 -4.02
CA SER A 261 -3.13 -8.12 -3.75
C SER A 261 -2.02 -9.11 -4.12
N GLU A 262 -1.09 -8.74 -5.00
CA GLU A 262 -0.10 -9.64 -5.60
C GLU A 262 0.87 -10.30 -4.62
N SER A 263 1.02 -9.78 -3.39
CA SER A 263 2.03 -10.30 -2.43
C SER A 263 1.55 -11.45 -1.55
N GLY A 264 0.35 -12.01 -1.78
CA GLY A 264 -0.23 -13.07 -0.94
C GLY A 264 -0.32 -14.45 -1.62
N PRO A 265 -0.09 -15.57 -0.90
CA PRO A 265 -0.35 -16.90 -1.44
C PRO A 265 -1.82 -17.04 -1.86
N GLY A 266 -2.07 -17.32 -3.14
CA GLY A 266 -3.41 -17.42 -3.74
C GLY A 266 -3.91 -16.15 -4.46
N ALA A 267 -3.18 -15.03 -4.42
CA ALA A 267 -3.60 -13.79 -5.07
C ALA A 267 -3.70 -13.88 -6.60
N HIS A 268 -2.77 -14.59 -7.24
CA HIS A 268 -2.72 -14.76 -8.69
C HIS A 268 -3.72 -15.80 -9.22
N GLN A 269 -4.47 -16.50 -8.37
CA GLN A 269 -5.36 -17.57 -8.83
C GLN A 269 -6.71 -17.07 -9.39
N HIS A 270 -7.03 -15.79 -9.20
CA HIS A 270 -8.40 -15.32 -9.44
C HIS A 270 -8.53 -14.09 -10.33
N TRP A 271 -7.44 -13.40 -10.66
CA TRP A 271 -7.44 -12.31 -11.65
C TRP A 271 -6.05 -12.10 -12.27
N SER A 272 -6.01 -11.40 -13.39
CA SER A 272 -4.82 -11.01 -14.14
C SER A 272 -4.72 -9.50 -14.23
N PHE A 273 -3.84 -8.92 -13.41
CA PHE A 273 -3.52 -7.49 -13.42
C PHE A 273 -3.00 -7.01 -14.79
N PRO A 274 -2.05 -7.72 -15.46
CA PRO A 274 -1.59 -7.34 -16.80
C PRO A 274 -2.71 -7.35 -17.84
N ALA A 275 -3.64 -8.32 -17.77
CA ALA A 275 -4.77 -8.36 -18.71
C ALA A 275 -5.71 -7.16 -18.53
N ALA A 276 -5.98 -6.73 -17.30
CA ALA A 276 -6.83 -5.58 -17.02
C ALA A 276 -6.20 -4.26 -17.53
N ARG A 277 -4.91 -4.06 -17.28
CA ARG A 277 -4.17 -2.88 -17.79
C ARG A 277 -4.08 -2.89 -19.31
N LYS A 278 -3.78 -4.03 -19.92
CA LYS A 278 -3.78 -4.20 -21.38
C LYS A 278 -5.13 -3.89 -22.00
N TRP A 279 -6.22 -4.33 -21.36
CA TRP A 279 -7.58 -4.04 -21.79
C TRP A 279 -7.89 -2.53 -21.77
N LEU A 280 -7.39 -1.80 -20.77
CA LEU A 280 -7.49 -0.33 -20.70
C LEU A 280 -6.69 0.33 -21.83
N VAL A 281 -5.39 0.00 -21.96
CA VAL A 281 -4.51 0.58 -22.99
C VAL A 281 -5.05 0.37 -24.40
N ALA A 282 -5.59 -0.82 -24.69
CA ALA A 282 -6.17 -1.14 -26.00
C ALA A 282 -7.39 -0.27 -26.38
N ARG A 283 -8.00 0.43 -25.41
CA ARG A 283 -9.15 1.33 -25.61
C ARG A 283 -8.79 2.81 -25.63
N GLN A 284 -7.50 3.15 -25.49
CA GLN A 284 -7.05 4.52 -25.67
C GLN A 284 -7.33 4.95 -27.11
N ARG A 285 -7.99 6.10 -27.27
CA ARG A 285 -8.27 6.69 -28.58
C ARG A 285 -7.03 7.38 -29.15
N ALA A 286 -7.07 7.69 -30.44
CA ALA A 286 -5.94 8.34 -31.13
C ALA A 286 -5.60 9.74 -30.58
N ASP A 287 -6.57 10.41 -29.95
CA ASP A 287 -6.39 11.69 -29.25
C ASP A 287 -5.72 11.54 -27.87
N GLY A 288 -5.46 10.30 -27.43
CA GLY A 288 -4.87 10.01 -26.12
C GLY A 288 -5.88 9.85 -24.98
N GLY A 289 -7.16 10.11 -25.22
CA GLY A 289 -8.21 10.00 -24.20
C GLY A 289 -8.98 8.68 -24.23
N TRP A 290 -9.87 8.51 -23.26
CA TRP A 290 -10.86 7.41 -23.22
C TRP A 290 -12.30 7.87 -23.47
N GLY A 291 -12.47 9.11 -23.95
CA GLY A 291 -13.73 9.64 -24.43
C GLY A 291 -14.23 10.88 -23.70
N GLY A 292 -13.77 11.08 -22.46
CA GLY A 292 -13.99 12.30 -21.70
C GLY A 292 -12.91 12.48 -20.63
N VAL A 293 -12.94 13.63 -19.95
CA VAL A 293 -11.99 13.98 -18.90
C VAL A 293 -12.05 13.00 -17.73
N ALA A 294 -13.25 12.71 -17.22
CA ALA A 294 -13.46 11.77 -16.11
C ALA A 294 -12.94 10.35 -16.41
N ASP A 295 -13.31 9.79 -17.57
CA ASP A 295 -12.87 8.45 -17.99
C ASP A 295 -11.35 8.40 -18.20
N THR A 296 -10.78 9.45 -18.80
CA THR A 296 -9.33 9.52 -19.02
C THR A 296 -8.59 9.61 -17.69
N ALA A 297 -9.06 10.43 -16.74
CA ALA A 297 -8.45 10.53 -15.42
C ALA A 297 -8.58 9.23 -14.61
N ALA A 298 -9.70 8.52 -14.72
CA ALA A 298 -9.86 7.21 -14.09
C ALA A 298 -8.92 6.15 -14.70
N ALA A 299 -8.82 6.09 -16.03
CA ALA A 299 -7.90 5.18 -16.71
C ALA A 299 -6.43 5.46 -16.35
N VAL A 300 -6.03 6.74 -16.29
CA VAL A 300 -4.67 7.12 -15.87
C VAL A 300 -4.41 6.69 -14.43
N ALA A 301 -5.32 6.97 -13.50
CA ALA A 301 -5.15 6.55 -12.10
C ALA A 301 -4.90 5.03 -12.01
N ALA A 302 -5.66 4.22 -12.75
CA ALA A 302 -5.49 2.76 -12.78
C ALA A 302 -4.18 2.27 -13.43
N LEU A 303 -3.58 3.04 -14.34
CA LEU A 303 -2.32 2.69 -14.99
C LEU A 303 -1.11 3.16 -14.19
N THR A 304 -1.29 4.13 -13.29
CA THR A 304 -0.23 4.61 -12.41
C THR A 304 -0.02 3.67 -11.23
N PRO A 305 1.22 3.50 -10.75
CA PRO A 305 1.55 2.56 -9.67
C PRO A 305 1.04 3.00 -8.29
N ALA A 306 0.43 4.19 -8.18
CA ALA A 306 -0.07 4.75 -6.94
C ALA A 306 -1.59 4.55 -6.85
N SER A 307 -2.04 3.84 -5.82
CA SER A 307 -3.46 3.63 -5.53
C SER A 307 -4.06 4.81 -4.74
N LEU A 308 -5.37 5.05 -4.90
CA LEU A 308 -6.15 5.97 -4.06
C LEU A 308 -5.99 5.70 -2.55
N ALA A 309 -5.76 4.45 -2.15
CA ALA A 309 -5.53 4.08 -0.75
C ALA A 309 -4.15 4.53 -0.21
N ALA A 310 -3.22 4.92 -1.09
CA ALA A 310 -1.90 5.42 -0.73
C ALA A 310 -1.87 6.95 -0.51
N VAL A 311 -2.94 7.66 -0.87
CA VAL A 311 -3.03 9.12 -0.67
C VAL A 311 -3.04 9.44 0.82
N ARG A 312 -1.97 10.07 1.31
CA ARG A 312 -1.90 10.62 2.67
C ARG A 312 -1.09 11.93 2.68
N PRO A 313 -1.60 13.01 3.31
CA PRO A 313 -0.85 14.25 3.54
C PRO A 313 0.56 14.07 4.16
N PRO A 314 0.80 13.16 5.13
CA PRO A 314 2.14 12.98 5.72
C PRO A 314 3.20 12.38 4.78
N HIS A 315 2.84 11.86 3.59
CA HIS A 315 3.83 11.44 2.59
C HIS A 315 4.41 12.61 1.79
N CYS A 316 3.92 13.83 2.02
CA CYS A 316 4.47 15.05 1.43
C CYS A 316 5.64 15.65 2.21
N SER A 317 5.86 15.20 3.46
CA SER A 317 6.90 15.72 4.35
C SER A 317 8.22 14.95 4.32
N ASP A 318 8.35 13.88 3.53
CA ASP A 318 9.54 13.02 3.54
C ASP A 318 10.77 13.61 2.81
N LYS A 319 10.76 14.91 2.48
CA LYS A 319 11.92 15.65 1.92
C LYS A 319 12.06 17.10 2.40
N LEU A 320 11.60 17.44 3.61
CA LEU A 320 11.73 18.80 4.17
C LEU A 320 12.66 18.91 5.40
N LEU A 321 13.54 17.93 5.61
CA LEU A 321 14.62 18.01 6.61
C LEU A 321 16.02 17.82 6.03
N ASP A 322 16.20 18.00 4.72
CA ASP A 322 17.54 18.20 4.15
C ASP A 322 17.61 19.60 3.57
N ASN A 323 18.50 20.43 4.13
CA ASN A 323 18.75 21.86 3.84
C ASN A 323 17.96 22.90 4.66
N ARG A 324 18.26 23.02 5.96
CA ARG A 324 18.41 24.34 6.59
C ARG A 324 19.58 24.36 7.59
N HIS A 325 20.47 25.34 7.38
CA HIS A 325 21.75 25.69 8.02
C HIS A 325 22.97 25.02 7.40
N GLU A 326 23.99 25.74 6.92
CA GLU A 326 24.37 27.17 6.92
C GLU A 326 25.50 27.32 5.85
N PRO A 327 26.05 28.52 5.57
CA PRO A 327 26.54 28.95 4.28
C PRO A 327 28.09 28.91 4.24
N LEU A 328 28.62 29.18 3.04
CA LEU A 328 29.92 29.80 2.77
C LEU A 328 31.04 29.51 3.77
N ASP A 329 31.98 28.65 3.37
CA ASP A 329 33.34 29.13 3.17
C ASP A 329 34.03 28.41 2.02
N SER A 330 34.70 29.24 1.22
CA SER A 330 35.44 28.89 0.02
C SER A 330 36.66 28.02 0.32
N ASN A 331 36.90 26.99 -0.48
CA ASN A 331 38.13 26.93 -1.28
C ASN A 331 38.07 25.81 -2.34
N GLY A 332 38.56 26.16 -3.53
CA GLY A 332 38.33 25.46 -4.79
C GLY A 332 38.95 24.07 -4.93
N GLY A 333 38.43 23.33 -5.91
CA GLY A 333 39.02 22.08 -6.38
C GLY A 333 38.08 21.27 -7.28
N ASP A 334 37.93 21.73 -8.51
CA ASP A 334 37.65 21.00 -9.77
C ASP A 334 37.11 19.54 -9.74
N GLY A 335 36.09 19.25 -10.56
CA GLY A 335 35.81 17.86 -10.96
C GLY A 335 34.34 17.45 -11.13
N THR A 336 33.71 17.94 -12.19
CA THR A 336 32.74 17.23 -13.08
C THR A 336 31.86 16.10 -12.50
N LEU A 337 30.57 16.40 -12.37
CA LEU A 337 29.45 15.45 -12.32
C LEU A 337 29.47 14.44 -13.48
N LYS A 338 29.51 13.14 -13.14
CA LYS A 338 28.97 12.08 -14.00
C LYS A 338 28.11 11.11 -13.19
N LEU A 339 26.81 11.24 -13.39
CA LEU A 339 25.84 10.16 -13.23
C LEU A 339 26.19 9.07 -14.25
N ALA A 340 26.47 7.85 -13.78
CA ALA A 340 26.41 6.65 -14.59
C ALA A 340 26.03 5.45 -13.71
N TYR A 341 24.75 5.11 -13.82
CA TYR A 341 24.25 3.75 -13.63
C TYR A 341 24.98 2.82 -14.59
N GLN A 342 25.74 1.86 -14.07
CA GLN A 342 26.10 0.64 -14.81
C GLN A 342 26.33 -0.52 -13.85
N SER A 343 25.49 -1.54 -14.06
CA SER A 343 25.59 -2.86 -13.48
C SER A 343 26.73 -3.65 -14.14
N GLY A 344 27.44 -4.44 -13.33
CA GLY A 344 28.14 -5.65 -13.78
C GLY A 344 29.67 -5.64 -13.71
N SER A 345 30.21 -6.12 -12.58
CA SER A 345 31.33 -7.06 -12.66
C SER A 345 31.04 -8.26 -11.77
N THR A 346 31.12 -9.42 -12.41
CA THR A 346 31.10 -10.75 -11.81
C THR A 346 32.27 -10.93 -10.86
N SER A 347 31.98 -10.99 -9.57
CA SER A 347 32.77 -11.76 -8.60
C SER A 347 31.80 -12.64 -7.83
N ASN A 348 32.04 -13.95 -7.88
CA ASN A 348 31.51 -14.87 -6.89
C ASN A 348 31.87 -14.31 -5.50
N ASP A 349 30.88 -13.91 -4.70
CA ASP A 349 31.04 -13.85 -3.25
C ASP A 349 29.67 -13.98 -2.58
N SER A 350 29.32 -15.24 -2.39
CA SER A 350 28.43 -15.72 -1.34
C SER A 350 29.09 -15.55 0.05
N GLU A 351 29.51 -14.32 0.39
CA GLU A 351 29.92 -13.97 1.75
C GLU A 351 28.93 -12.96 2.32
N ALA A 352 28.19 -13.41 3.33
CA ALA A 352 27.33 -12.56 4.13
C ALA A 352 28.16 -11.42 4.73
N ARG A 353 28.05 -10.21 4.17
CA ARG A 353 28.62 -9.02 4.82
C ARG A 353 27.96 -8.86 6.18
N ASN A 354 28.76 -8.94 7.24
CA ASN A 354 28.30 -8.62 8.59
C ASN A 354 28.07 -7.10 8.70
N VAL A 355 27.05 -6.71 9.45
CA VAL A 355 26.73 -5.34 9.83
C VAL A 355 27.06 -5.12 11.31
N SER A 356 27.57 -3.94 11.63
CA SER A 356 27.92 -3.50 12.98
C SER A 356 26.92 -2.47 13.47
N PHE A 357 26.39 -2.63 14.69
CA PHE A 357 25.36 -1.73 15.22
C PHE A 357 25.40 -1.77 16.76
N THR A 358 24.61 -0.91 17.40
CA THR A 358 24.48 -0.92 18.87
C THR A 358 23.08 -1.29 19.32
N TYR A 359 22.99 -2.02 20.43
CA TYR A 359 21.74 -2.33 21.10
C TYR A 359 21.78 -1.81 22.55
N THR A 360 20.93 -0.83 22.85
CA THR A 360 20.84 -0.16 24.15
C THR A 360 19.52 -0.45 24.85
N LEU A 361 19.55 -0.56 26.19
CA LEU A 361 18.39 -0.67 27.06
C LEU A 361 18.35 0.50 28.03
N TRP A 362 17.21 1.19 28.08
CA TRP A 362 16.90 2.20 29.09
C TRP A 362 15.73 1.78 29.96
N VAL A 363 15.84 1.99 31.27
CA VAL A 363 14.75 1.73 32.23
C VAL A 363 14.39 3.00 32.97
N GLY A 364 13.09 3.29 33.05
CA GLY A 364 12.53 4.45 33.73
C GLY A 364 12.39 5.67 32.82
N THR A 365 11.38 6.50 33.08
CA THR A 365 11.14 7.74 32.32
C THR A 365 12.30 8.73 32.41
N ASN A 366 13.04 8.72 33.53
CA ASN A 366 14.25 9.52 33.72
C ASN A 366 15.55 8.73 33.46
N VAL A 367 15.46 7.58 32.78
CA VAL A 367 16.60 6.69 32.45
C VAL A 367 17.44 6.37 33.69
N THR A 368 16.85 5.65 34.64
CA THR A 368 17.51 5.24 35.88
C THR A 368 18.52 4.12 35.66
N GLU A 369 18.33 3.30 34.63
CA GLU A 369 19.31 2.29 34.20
C GLU A 369 19.57 2.42 32.69
N ASN A 370 20.84 2.26 32.30
CA ASN A 370 21.29 2.29 30.91
C ASN A 370 22.34 1.19 30.66
N TYR A 371 22.13 0.37 29.63
CA TYR A 371 23.07 -0.67 29.21
C TYR A 371 23.19 -0.68 27.68
N THR A 372 24.42 -0.70 27.15
CA THR A 372 24.68 -0.74 25.70
C THR A 372 25.58 -1.90 25.33
N LEU A 373 25.25 -2.62 24.26
CA LEU A 373 26.07 -3.63 23.61
C LEU A 373 26.45 -3.21 22.19
N HIS A 374 27.70 -3.47 21.82
CA HIS A 374 28.15 -3.41 20.44
C HIS A 374 27.98 -4.79 19.82
N MET A 375 27.22 -4.85 18.72
CA MET A 375 26.77 -6.09 18.09
C MET A 375 27.31 -6.18 16.67
N VAL A 376 27.61 -7.41 16.24
CA VAL A 376 27.94 -7.72 14.85
C VAL A 376 27.12 -8.92 14.43
N ALA A 377 26.33 -8.78 13.36
CA ALA A 377 25.48 -9.85 12.84
C ALA A 377 25.49 -9.86 11.31
N PRO A 378 25.14 -10.97 10.64
CA PRO A 378 24.93 -10.98 9.19
C PRO A 378 23.88 -9.96 8.76
N ARG A 379 24.04 -9.39 7.56
CA ARG A 379 23.02 -8.50 6.98
C ARG A 379 21.68 -9.23 6.79
N ASN A 380 20.57 -8.48 6.86
CA ASN A 380 19.18 -8.97 6.70
C ASN A 380 18.71 -9.92 7.81
N VAL A 381 19.30 -9.82 8.99
CA VAL A 381 18.83 -10.51 10.20
C VAL A 381 17.77 -9.67 10.90
N SER A 382 16.73 -10.30 11.43
CA SER A 382 15.70 -9.62 12.22
C SER A 382 16.21 -9.20 13.59
N PHE A 383 15.66 -8.12 14.12
CA PHE A 383 16.00 -7.63 15.44
C PHE A 383 15.64 -8.65 16.54
N PHE A 384 14.61 -9.47 16.33
CA PHE A 384 14.28 -10.57 17.23
C PHE A 384 15.44 -11.56 17.37
N HIS A 385 16.10 -11.93 16.26
CA HIS A 385 17.27 -12.80 16.32
C HIS A 385 18.45 -12.11 17.02
N VAL A 386 18.65 -10.81 16.79
CA VAL A 386 19.63 -10.00 17.51
C VAL A 386 19.39 -9.99 19.02
N MET A 387 18.13 -9.92 19.45
CA MET A 387 17.78 -10.00 20.87
C MET A 387 18.14 -11.37 21.47
N GLN A 388 17.96 -12.46 20.71
CA GLN A 388 18.38 -13.80 21.15
C GLN A 388 19.89 -13.85 21.39
N ILE A 389 20.68 -13.35 20.43
CA ILE A 389 22.15 -13.27 20.54
C ILE A 389 22.55 -12.40 21.75
N ALA A 390 21.91 -11.24 21.93
CA ALA A 390 22.18 -10.34 23.06
C ALA A 390 21.86 -10.99 24.42
N ALA A 391 20.77 -11.76 24.52
CA ALA A 391 20.38 -12.48 25.72
C ALA A 391 21.36 -13.59 26.13
N GLU A 392 22.05 -14.19 25.16
CA GLU A 392 23.15 -15.14 25.39
C GLU A 392 24.43 -14.43 25.86
N MET A 393 24.71 -13.25 25.33
CA MET A 393 25.92 -12.49 25.68
C MET A 393 25.85 -11.82 27.05
N HIS A 394 24.68 -11.29 27.45
CA HIS A 394 24.58 -10.57 28.71
C HIS A 394 23.21 -10.76 29.40
N PRO A 395 23.18 -11.08 30.71
CA PRO A 395 21.94 -11.44 31.40
C PRO A 395 20.90 -10.31 31.46
N LYS A 396 21.33 -9.03 31.43
CA LYS A 396 20.40 -7.88 31.35
C LYS A 396 19.61 -7.82 30.04
N PHE A 397 20.03 -8.52 28.98
CA PHE A 397 19.34 -8.55 27.70
C PHE A 397 18.40 -9.75 27.55
N LYS A 398 18.25 -10.58 28.59
CA LYS A 398 17.22 -11.62 28.62
C LYS A 398 15.85 -10.99 28.51
N PHE A 399 15.02 -11.56 27.65
CA PHE A 399 13.69 -11.08 27.37
C PHE A 399 12.69 -12.24 27.34
N GLU A 400 11.42 -11.91 27.55
CA GLU A 400 10.29 -12.79 27.30
C GLU A 400 9.40 -12.15 26.22
N ALA A 401 8.99 -12.98 25.27
CA ALA A 401 8.07 -12.59 24.22
C ALA A 401 6.93 -13.60 24.13
N SER A 402 5.75 -13.10 23.79
CA SER A 402 4.61 -13.93 23.43
C SER A 402 4.53 -14.02 21.91
N GLU A 403 4.19 -15.19 21.38
CA GLU A 403 3.95 -15.37 19.95
C GLU A 403 2.53 -14.90 19.61
N TRP A 404 2.42 -13.95 18.68
CA TRP A 404 1.16 -13.45 18.15
C TRP A 404 1.08 -13.74 16.65
N PRO A 405 -0.11 -13.73 16.02
CA PRO A 405 -0.25 -13.98 14.59
C PRO A 405 0.55 -13.03 13.67
N ASN A 406 1.03 -11.90 14.20
CA ASN A 406 1.80 -10.85 13.53
C ASN A 406 3.28 -10.82 13.95
N GLY A 407 3.79 -11.84 14.65
CA GLY A 407 5.16 -11.93 15.15
C GLY A 407 5.25 -11.99 16.67
N HIS A 408 6.46 -11.84 17.20
CA HIS A 408 6.77 -11.86 18.62
C HIS A 408 6.52 -10.50 19.25
N TYR A 409 5.69 -10.49 20.29
CA TYR A 409 5.46 -9.34 21.15
C TYR A 409 6.35 -9.43 22.39
N VAL A 410 7.38 -8.59 22.46
CA VAL A 410 8.30 -8.50 23.60
C VAL A 410 7.64 -7.73 24.73
N HIS A 411 7.37 -8.39 25.85
CA HIS A 411 6.68 -7.79 26.99
C HIS A 411 7.55 -7.72 28.25
N THR A 412 8.75 -8.29 28.23
CA THR A 412 9.64 -8.29 29.39
C THR A 412 11.08 -8.28 28.91
N ILE A 413 11.90 -7.36 29.41
CA ILE A 413 13.34 -7.30 29.16
C ILE A 413 14.02 -6.97 30.50
N ALA A 414 15.17 -7.57 30.77
CA ALA A 414 15.93 -7.35 32.02
C ALA A 414 15.13 -7.62 33.31
N GLY A 415 14.05 -8.43 33.23
CA GLY A 415 13.13 -8.68 34.35
C GLY A 415 12.05 -7.61 34.57
N HIS A 416 12.04 -6.51 33.81
CA HIS A 416 10.96 -5.53 33.86
C HIS A 416 9.86 -5.92 32.88
N LYS A 417 8.71 -6.29 33.44
CA LYS A 417 7.51 -6.63 32.67
C LYS A 417 6.68 -5.37 32.40
N GLU A 418 6.06 -5.31 31.24
CA GLU A 418 5.09 -4.25 30.96
C GLU A 418 3.92 -4.27 31.95
N GLU A 419 3.47 -3.09 32.33
CA GLU A 419 2.37 -2.91 33.26
C GLU A 419 1.30 -2.02 32.62
N PRO A 420 0.34 -2.60 31.86
CA PRO A 420 -0.67 -1.82 31.17
C PRO A 420 -1.51 -0.94 32.09
N MET A 421 -1.78 -1.38 33.33
CA MET A 421 -2.53 -0.60 34.32
C MET A 421 -1.73 0.59 34.87
N GLY A 422 -0.39 0.47 34.91
CA GLY A 422 0.54 1.51 35.33
C GLY A 422 1.04 2.39 34.19
N TYR A 423 0.64 2.07 32.96
CA TYR A 423 1.10 2.68 31.70
C TYR A 423 2.61 2.54 31.43
N HIS A 424 3.26 1.49 31.95
CA HIS A 424 4.67 1.23 31.65
C HIS A 424 4.82 0.23 30.50
N TYR A 425 5.53 0.63 29.45
CA TYR A 425 5.70 -0.14 28.23
C TYR A 425 7.16 -0.15 27.75
N TRP A 426 7.52 -1.18 27.00
CA TRP A 426 8.77 -1.25 26.25
C TRP A 426 8.57 -0.67 24.86
N LEU A 427 9.33 0.37 24.53
CA LEU A 427 9.34 0.96 23.20
C LEU A 427 10.67 0.72 22.51
N LEU A 428 10.62 0.20 21.29
CA LEU A 428 11.78 0.01 20.43
C LEU A 428 11.97 1.24 19.54
N TYR A 429 13.17 1.80 19.56
CA TYR A 429 13.58 2.95 18.76
C TYR A 429 14.68 2.53 17.78
N ARG A 430 14.67 3.17 16.61
CA ARG A 430 15.76 3.13 15.63
C ARG A 430 16.31 4.55 15.53
N LEU A 431 17.58 4.73 15.85
CA LEU A 431 18.21 6.03 16.03
C LEU A 431 19.42 6.18 15.10
N PRO A 432 19.61 7.39 14.51
CA PRO A 432 20.75 7.67 13.66
C PRO A 432 22.05 7.83 14.45
N GLU A 433 21.96 8.12 15.75
CA GLU A 433 23.09 8.34 16.66
C GLU A 433 22.89 7.56 17.97
N THR A 434 23.97 7.38 18.73
CA THR A 434 23.93 6.74 20.03
C THR A 434 22.96 7.47 20.96
N PRO A 435 22.05 6.77 21.66
CA PRO A 435 21.06 7.41 22.51
C PRO A 435 21.70 8.13 23.70
N ASP A 436 21.37 9.42 23.89
CA ASP A 436 21.82 10.25 25.00
C ASP A 436 20.68 10.50 26.02
N PRO A 437 20.82 10.05 27.29
CA PRO A 437 19.81 10.29 28.33
C PRO A 437 19.47 11.76 28.57
N ALA A 438 20.38 12.70 28.27
CA ALA A 438 20.12 14.13 28.40
C ALA A 438 19.21 14.69 27.29
N SER A 439 19.10 13.99 26.16
CA SER A 439 18.26 14.33 25.02
C SER A 439 17.50 13.09 24.53
N PRO A 440 16.50 12.62 25.31
CA PRO A 440 15.79 11.38 24.99
C PRO A 440 15.03 11.47 23.65
N PRO A 441 14.98 10.36 22.88
CA PRO A 441 14.34 10.37 21.58
C PRO A 441 12.83 10.54 21.69
N GLY A 442 12.27 11.35 20.79
CA GLY A 442 10.83 11.55 20.66
C GLY A 442 10.14 10.36 19.99
N ASN A 443 8.81 10.29 20.11
CA ASN A 443 8.01 9.15 19.62
C ASN A 443 8.07 8.96 18.10
N GLN A 444 8.54 9.96 17.34
CA GLN A 444 8.75 9.87 15.90
C GLN A 444 9.88 8.91 15.49
N LEU A 445 10.78 8.56 16.42
CA LEU A 445 11.90 7.64 16.17
C LEU A 445 11.62 6.20 16.66
N VAL A 446 10.39 5.93 17.10
CA VAL A 446 9.97 4.56 17.42
C VAL A 446 10.03 3.73 16.13
N ALA A 447 10.59 2.54 16.23
CA ALA A 447 10.74 1.64 15.08
C ALA A 447 9.37 1.40 14.42
N PRO A 448 9.28 1.52 13.08
CA PRO A 448 7.99 1.48 12.37
C PRO A 448 7.38 0.07 12.32
N VAL A 449 8.16 -0.96 12.67
CA VAL A 449 7.78 -2.38 12.60
C VAL A 449 8.20 -3.11 13.88
N GLY A 450 7.65 -4.30 14.11
CA GLY A 450 8.00 -5.15 15.25
C GLY A 450 9.37 -5.80 15.10
N VAL A 451 9.83 -6.49 16.15
CA VAL A 451 11.17 -7.07 16.24
C VAL A 451 11.48 -8.12 15.15
N ASP A 452 10.47 -8.84 14.64
CA ASP A 452 10.66 -9.83 13.56
C ASP A 452 10.87 -9.20 12.18
N ASP A 453 10.21 -8.07 11.93
CA ASP A 453 10.22 -7.38 10.64
C ASP A 453 11.32 -6.30 10.57
N LEU A 454 11.87 -5.89 11.73
CA LEU A 454 12.94 -4.89 11.80
C LEU A 454 14.27 -5.54 11.43
N LEU A 455 14.83 -5.17 10.28
CA LEU A 455 16.15 -5.65 9.84
C LEU A 455 17.26 -4.75 10.39
N VAL A 456 18.38 -5.37 10.80
CA VAL A 456 19.55 -4.61 11.24
C VAL A 456 20.39 -4.08 10.09
N GLU A 457 20.83 -2.83 10.22
CA GLU A 457 21.66 -2.13 9.25
C GLU A 457 22.98 -1.64 9.90
N ASP A 458 23.99 -1.41 9.07
CA ASP A 458 25.33 -1.04 9.53
C ASP A 458 25.37 0.42 9.99
N GLY A 459 25.96 0.65 11.17
CA GLY A 459 26.06 1.96 11.81
C GLY A 459 24.83 2.43 12.59
N GLU A 460 23.75 1.65 12.64
CA GLU A 460 22.51 2.04 13.33
C GLU A 460 22.56 1.81 14.85
N HIS A 461 21.70 2.54 15.56
CA HIS A 461 21.56 2.45 17.01
C HIS A 461 20.12 2.07 17.40
N TYR A 462 19.97 0.89 18.02
CA TYR A 462 18.67 0.39 18.48
C TYR A 462 18.53 0.56 19.98
N LEU A 463 17.40 1.12 20.42
CA LEU A 463 17.13 1.36 21.84
C LEU A 463 15.79 0.75 22.23
N PHE A 464 15.80 -0.14 23.23
CA PHE A 464 14.58 -0.50 23.95
C PHE A 464 14.47 0.34 25.22
N TRP A 465 13.39 1.11 25.36
CA TRP A 465 13.18 2.00 26.49
C TRP A 465 11.89 1.64 27.24
N TYR A 466 12.05 1.23 28.50
CA TYR A 466 10.95 1.03 29.44
C TYR A 466 10.57 2.34 30.12
N LYS A 467 9.41 2.90 29.76
CA LYS A 467 8.96 4.16 30.35
C LYS A 467 7.44 4.20 30.50
N LYS A 468 6.99 5.18 31.28
CA LYS A 468 5.58 5.50 31.40
C LYS A 468 5.12 6.31 30.18
N LEU A 469 3.99 5.89 29.58
CA LEU A 469 3.31 6.61 28.51
C LEU A 469 2.27 7.62 29.03
#